data_AF-H2ZEJ2-F1
#
_entry.id   AF-H2ZEJ2-F1
#
_cell.length_a   1.000
_cell.length_b   1.000
_cell.length_c   1.000
_cell.angle_alpha   90.00
_cell.angle_beta   90.00
_cell.angle_gamma   90.00
#
_symmetry.space_group_name_H-M   'P 1'
#
loop_
_entity.id
_entity.type
_entity.pdbx_description
1 polymer ?
#
loop_
_entity_poly.entity_id
_entity_poly.type
_entity_poly.pdbx_seq_one_letter_code
_entity_poly.pdbx_strand_id
1 'polypeptide(L)'
;MVFLDPHTTQPYVSFPEIDDDERFDDSTFHCDNPGKMSLTNLDPSLALGFICNTRQRFTNLCTRVKQMEKSPNCLPLFEIVQEMPQCQVVESRVLSARTHRRKTDLSDDNACLALDSDDSLESEDEFEILDFQ
;
A
#
# COMPACT_ATOMS: atom_id res chain seq x y z
N MET A 1 0.35 2.81 23.26
CA MET A 1 -0.50 2.88 22.05
C MET A 1 -1.92 2.48 22.40
N VAL A 2 -2.91 3.08 21.74
CA VAL A 2 -4.33 2.70 21.79
C VAL A 2 -4.69 2.13 20.43
N PHE A 3 -5.46 1.03 20.38
CA PHE A 3 -5.83 0.36 19.14
C PHE A 3 -7.24 -0.25 19.21
N LEU A 4 -7.81 -0.56 18.04
CA LEU A 4 -9.04 -1.34 17.90
C LEU A 4 -8.67 -2.76 17.47
N ASP A 5 -9.29 -3.75 18.10
CA ASP A 5 -8.96 -5.16 17.92
C ASP A 5 -10.05 -5.87 17.10
N PRO A 6 -9.77 -6.32 15.86
CA PRO A 6 -10.75 -7.02 15.03
C PRO A 6 -10.89 -8.51 15.38
N HIS A 7 -10.16 -9.07 16.35
CA HIS A 7 -10.16 -10.51 16.65
C HIS A 7 -11.40 -10.98 17.45
N THR A 8 -12.56 -10.40 17.17
CA THR A 8 -13.86 -10.81 17.72
C THR A 8 -14.84 -11.04 16.58
N THR A 9 -15.34 -12.27 16.44
CA THR A 9 -16.37 -12.59 15.46
C THR A 9 -17.72 -12.08 15.93
N GLN A 10 -18.42 -11.36 15.06
CA GLN A 10 -19.77 -10.85 15.29
C GLN A 10 -20.75 -11.48 14.27
N PRO A 11 -22.05 -11.60 14.60
CA PRO A 11 -23.07 -11.97 13.63
C PRO A 11 -23.15 -10.96 12.47
N TYR A 12 -23.59 -11.42 11.30
CA TYR A 12 -23.88 -10.55 10.17
C TYR A 12 -25.05 -9.61 10.49
N VAL A 13 -24.90 -8.33 10.15
CA VAL A 13 -25.95 -7.31 10.25
C VAL A 13 -26.62 -7.17 8.88
N SER A 14 -27.93 -7.44 8.82
CA SER A 14 -28.73 -7.27 7.60
C SER A 14 -28.98 -5.80 7.30
N PHE A 15 -28.84 -5.43 6.03
CA PHE A 15 -29.20 -4.09 5.55
C PHE A 15 -30.68 -4.06 5.13
N PRO A 16 -31.41 -2.96 5.41
CA PRO A 16 -32.75 -2.76 4.89
C PRO A 16 -32.74 -2.65 3.36
N GLU A 17 -33.89 -2.92 2.73
CA GLU A 17 -34.04 -2.80 1.28
C GLU A 17 -33.84 -1.33 0.84
N ILE A 18 -33.42 -1.11 -0.41
CA ILE A 18 -33.02 0.22 -0.92
C ILE A 18 -34.15 1.26 -0.84
N ASP A 19 -35.40 0.80 -0.84
CA ASP A 19 -36.60 1.64 -0.79
C ASP A 19 -37.09 1.95 0.65
N ASP A 20 -36.46 1.34 1.67
CA ASP A 20 -36.75 1.66 3.07
C ASP A 20 -35.82 2.78 3.57
N ASP A 21 -36.41 3.88 4.05
CA ASP A 21 -35.71 4.99 4.74
C ASP A 21 -35.15 4.55 6.12
N GLU A 22 -35.18 3.26 6.45
CA GLU A 22 -34.74 2.71 7.72
C GLU A 22 -33.21 2.60 7.78
N ARG A 23 -32.61 2.99 8.91
CA ARG A 23 -31.17 2.85 9.13
C ARG A 23 -30.89 1.46 9.69
N PHE A 24 -29.84 0.78 9.20
CA PHE A 24 -29.39 -0.48 9.80
C PHE A 24 -28.84 -0.23 11.22
N ASP A 25 -28.93 -1.25 12.08
CA ASP A 25 -28.35 -1.21 13.43
C ASP A 25 -26.81 -1.21 13.33
N ASP A 26 -26.18 -0.10 13.72
CA ASP A 26 -24.74 0.08 13.66
C ASP A 26 -24.04 -0.21 15.00
N SER A 27 -24.77 -0.64 16.03
CA SER A 27 -24.26 -0.78 17.39
C SER A 27 -23.01 -1.68 17.49
N THR A 28 -22.89 -2.69 16.63
CA THR A 28 -21.77 -3.64 16.64
C THR A 28 -20.50 -3.09 15.94
N PHE A 29 -20.61 -1.98 15.20
CA PHE A 29 -19.50 -1.31 14.54
C PHE A 29 -18.82 -0.23 15.41
N HIS A 30 -19.36 0.02 16.61
CA HIS A 30 -18.77 0.93 17.59
C HIS A 30 -18.07 0.13 18.69
N CYS A 31 -16.85 0.53 19.04
CA CYS A 31 -16.06 -0.13 20.09
C CYS A 31 -16.00 0.75 21.35
N ASP A 32 -16.68 0.31 22.42
CA ASP A 32 -16.68 1.03 23.71
C ASP A 32 -15.39 0.85 24.50
N ASN A 33 -14.62 -0.21 24.22
CA ASN A 33 -13.48 -0.64 25.01
C ASN A 33 -12.20 -0.78 24.16
N PRO A 34 -11.49 0.33 23.87
CA PRO A 34 -10.28 0.27 23.06
C PRO A 34 -9.12 -0.41 23.80
N GLY A 35 -8.34 -1.19 23.06
CA GLY A 35 -7.16 -1.88 23.56
C GLY A 35 -5.99 -0.94 23.87
N LYS A 36 -5.10 -1.36 24.76
CA LYS A 36 -3.86 -0.64 25.10
C LYS A 36 -2.67 -1.58 25.09
N MET A 37 -1.55 -1.12 24.52
CA MET A 37 -0.27 -1.83 24.58
C MET A 37 0.92 -0.87 24.69
N SER A 38 2.03 -1.37 25.23
CA SER A 38 3.32 -0.64 25.22
C SER A 38 3.80 -0.42 23.79
N LEU A 39 4.46 0.71 23.52
CA LEU A 39 5.09 0.96 22.21
C LEU A 39 6.20 -0.05 21.90
N THR A 40 6.84 -0.63 22.93
CA THR A 40 7.88 -1.66 22.76
C THR A 40 7.36 -2.98 22.23
N ASN A 41 6.04 -3.18 22.26
CA ASN A 41 5.39 -4.41 21.81
C ASN A 41 4.81 -4.26 20.39
N LEU A 42 5.02 -3.12 19.75
CA LEU A 42 4.65 -2.92 18.36
C LEU A 42 5.54 -3.76 17.45
N ASP A 43 4.92 -4.40 16.48
CA ASP A 43 5.66 -4.97 15.36
C ASP A 43 6.35 -3.84 14.56
N PRO A 44 7.60 -4.02 14.09
CA PRO A 44 8.29 -3.02 13.27
C PRO A 44 7.62 -2.74 11.92
N SER A 45 6.86 -3.70 11.38
CA SER A 45 6.10 -3.55 10.14
C SER A 45 4.83 -2.75 10.38
N LEU A 46 4.82 -1.50 9.92
CA LEU A 46 3.71 -0.57 10.14
C LEU A 46 3.44 0.26 8.89
N ALA A 47 2.18 0.66 8.73
CA ALA A 47 1.75 1.66 7.77
C ALA A 47 1.25 2.91 8.50
N LEU A 48 1.67 4.09 8.03
CA LEU A 48 1.23 5.38 8.58
C LEU A 48 0.18 6.00 7.65
N GLY A 49 -0.98 6.33 8.19
CA GLY A 49 -2.08 6.98 7.47
C GLY A 49 -2.21 8.46 7.80
N PHE A 50 -2.33 9.30 6.77
CA PHE A 50 -2.63 10.73 6.91
C PHE A 50 -3.80 11.12 6.00
N ILE A 51 -4.83 11.78 6.53
CA ILE A 51 -5.97 12.28 5.76
C ILE A 51 -5.83 13.79 5.57
N CYS A 52 -5.69 14.23 4.33
CA CYS A 52 -5.59 15.65 3.96
C CYS A 52 -6.74 16.04 3.03
N ASN A 53 -7.86 16.48 3.62
CA ASN A 53 -9.06 16.89 2.87
C ASN A 53 -8.90 18.18 2.05
N THR A 54 -7.79 18.91 2.24
CA THR A 54 -7.48 20.11 1.46
C THR A 54 -6.00 20.15 1.12
N ARG A 55 -5.67 20.84 0.03
CA ARG A 55 -4.28 21.11 -0.34
C ARG A 55 -3.49 21.77 0.79
N GLN A 56 -4.10 22.70 1.52
CA GLN A 56 -3.45 23.39 2.63
C GLN A 56 -3.06 22.43 3.76
N ARG A 57 -3.89 21.42 4.06
CA ARG A 57 -3.59 20.40 5.08
C ARG A 57 -2.41 19.52 4.66
N PHE A 58 -2.36 19.14 3.39
CA PHE A 58 -1.21 18.44 2.82
C PHE A 58 0.07 19.28 2.90
N THR A 59 0.03 20.54 2.46
CA THR A 59 1.20 21.43 2.57
C THR A 59 1.67 21.59 4.01
N ASN A 60 0.74 21.70 4.97
CA ASN A 60 1.08 21.78 6.39
C ASN A 60 1.74 20.51 6.92
N LEU A 61 1.27 19.33 6.51
CA LEU A 61 1.92 18.05 6.82
C LEU A 61 3.38 18.05 6.33
N CYS A 62 3.61 18.43 5.07
CA CYS A 62 4.95 18.50 4.49
C CYS A 62 5.87 19.45 5.28
N THR A 63 5.36 20.63 5.67
CA THR A 63 6.12 21.59 6.48
C THR A 63 6.48 21.02 7.85
N ARG A 64 5.55 20.34 8.51
CA ARG A 64 5.78 19.76 9.85
C ARG A 64 6.81 18.65 9.82
N VAL A 65 6.75 17.74 8.84
CA VAL A 65 7.74 16.67 8.68
C VAL A 65 9.14 17.26 8.50
N LYS A 66 9.30 18.23 7.58
CA LYS A 66 10.56 18.94 7.36
C LYS A 66 11.07 19.73 8.57
N GLN A 67 10.18 20.12 9.50
CA GLN A 67 10.57 20.77 10.75
C GLN A 67 11.09 19.76 11.77
N MET A 68 10.46 18.58 11.86
CA MET A 68 10.89 17.50 12.77
C MET A 68 12.27 16.97 12.40
N GLU A 69 12.56 16.80 11.11
CA GLU A 69 13.87 16.36 10.58
C GLU A 69 15.02 17.25 11.06
N LYS A 70 14.78 18.53 11.34
CA LYS A 70 15.81 19.48 11.80
C LYS A 70 16.12 19.38 13.29
N SER A 71 15.38 18.58 14.05
CA SER A 71 15.60 18.45 15.48
C SER A 71 16.78 17.50 15.78
N PRO A 72 17.65 17.83 16.75
CA PRO A 72 18.97 17.19 16.90
C PRO A 72 18.94 15.70 17.26
N ASN A 73 17.77 15.14 17.61
CA ASN A 73 17.59 13.74 17.97
C ASN A 73 16.48 13.05 17.13
N CYS A 74 16.13 13.59 15.96
CA CYS A 74 15.14 12.96 15.09
C CYS A 74 15.79 11.90 14.20
N LEU A 75 15.26 10.69 14.26
CA LEU A 75 15.47 9.65 13.25
C LEU A 75 14.16 9.53 12.46
N PRO A 76 14.03 10.16 11.28
CA PRO A 76 12.78 10.17 10.54
C PRO A 76 12.44 8.76 10.03
N LEU A 77 11.19 8.35 10.20
CA LEU A 77 10.67 7.06 9.68
C LEU A 77 10.46 7.09 8.17
N PHE A 78 10.21 8.28 7.62
CA PHE A 78 10.00 8.52 6.20
C PHE A 78 10.46 9.95 5.87
N GLU A 79 10.75 10.20 4.59
CA GLU A 79 11.15 11.52 4.09
C GLU A 79 10.13 12.08 3.09
N ILE A 80 10.12 13.41 2.92
CA ILE A 80 9.30 14.09 1.91
C ILE A 80 10.19 14.84 0.93
N VAL A 81 10.28 14.29 -0.28
CA VAL A 81 11.01 14.87 -1.41
C VAL A 81 10.09 15.63 -2.35
N GLN A 82 10.61 16.67 -3.01
CA GLN A 82 9.87 17.45 -4.00
C GLN A 82 9.84 16.76 -5.38
N GLU A 83 10.92 16.06 -5.70
CA GLU A 83 11.13 15.35 -6.96
C GLU A 83 11.56 13.92 -6.64
N MET A 84 11.19 12.99 -7.52
CA MET A 84 11.61 11.60 -7.38
C MET A 84 13.14 11.51 -7.44
N PRO A 85 13.80 10.79 -6.51
CA PRO A 85 15.24 10.59 -6.58
C PRO A 85 15.60 9.96 -7.92
N GLN A 86 16.67 10.46 -8.55
CA GLN A 86 17.19 9.86 -9.78
C GLN A 86 17.79 8.51 -9.44
N CYS A 87 17.00 7.44 -9.58
CA CYS A 87 17.49 6.09 -9.41
C CYS A 87 18.32 5.71 -10.65
N GLN A 88 19.56 5.26 -10.45
CA GLN A 88 20.26 4.52 -11.50
C GLN A 88 19.50 3.21 -11.68
N VAL A 89 18.68 3.12 -12.72
CA VAL A 89 18.04 1.87 -13.10
C VAL A 89 19.17 0.95 -13.57
N VAL A 90 19.69 0.13 -12.67
CA VAL A 90 20.38 -1.09 -13.07
C VAL A 90 19.29 -1.93 -13.70
N GLU A 91 19.38 -2.22 -15.00
CA GLU A 91 18.36 -2.96 -15.74
C GLU A 91 18.12 -4.34 -15.08
N SER A 92 17.14 -4.39 -14.18
CA SER A 92 16.57 -5.63 -13.70
C SER A 92 15.78 -6.22 -14.86
N ARG A 93 16.17 -7.41 -15.32
CA ARG A 93 15.59 -8.09 -16.48
C ARG A 93 14.13 -8.53 -16.30
N VAL A 94 13.47 -8.20 -15.19
CA VAL A 94 12.15 -8.75 -14.85
C VAL A 94 11.01 -7.73 -14.94
N LEU A 95 11.25 -6.41 -15.06
CA LEU A 95 10.17 -5.44 -15.17
C LEU A 95 10.44 -4.36 -16.23
N SER A 96 10.50 -4.76 -17.50
CA SER A 96 10.33 -3.80 -18.59
C SER A 96 8.84 -3.54 -18.83
N ALA A 97 8.26 -2.65 -18.02
CA ALA A 97 7.03 -1.96 -18.42
C ALA A 97 7.36 -1.14 -19.66
N ARG A 98 6.95 -1.63 -20.83
CA ARG A 98 7.16 -1.00 -22.14
C ARG A 98 6.52 0.40 -22.17
N THR A 99 7.29 1.44 -21.87
CA THR A 99 6.95 2.78 -22.33
C THR A 99 7.46 2.91 -23.77
N HIS A 100 6.55 3.08 -24.73
CA HIS A 100 6.90 3.38 -26.11
C HIS A 100 7.72 4.68 -26.20
N ARG A 101 9.05 4.59 -26.19
CA ARG A 101 9.95 5.68 -26.57
C ARG A 101 10.44 5.45 -28.01
N ARG A 102 10.34 6.51 -28.82
CA ARG A 102 10.77 6.55 -30.23
C ARG A 102 12.25 6.19 -30.36
N LYS A 103 12.53 5.40 -31.39
CA LYS A 103 13.83 4.85 -31.78
C LYS A 103 14.74 5.94 -32.35
N THR A 104 15.95 6.07 -31.82
CA THR A 104 17.12 6.56 -32.55
C THR A 104 18.29 5.65 -32.20
N ASP A 105 18.90 5.07 -33.24
CA ASP A 105 19.99 4.10 -33.20
C ASP A 105 21.22 4.59 -32.42
N LEU A 106 21.95 3.67 -31.80
CA LEU A 106 23.37 3.36 -32.08
C LEU A 106 23.84 2.18 -31.19
N SER A 107 24.78 1.43 -31.75
CA SER A 107 25.38 0.14 -31.36
C SER A 107 26.10 0.12 -30.01
N ASP A 108 26.13 -1.04 -29.34
CA ASP A 108 27.38 -1.66 -28.88
C ASP A 108 27.19 -3.11 -28.39
N ASP A 109 28.16 -3.94 -28.73
CA ASP A 109 28.24 -5.38 -28.56
C ASP A 109 28.47 -5.80 -27.09
N ASN A 110 27.69 -6.77 -26.58
CA ASN A 110 28.22 -7.70 -25.59
C ASN A 110 27.51 -9.05 -25.66
N ALA A 111 28.29 -10.09 -25.95
CA ALA A 111 27.86 -11.46 -26.13
C ALA A 111 27.17 -12.01 -24.85
N CYS A 112 25.96 -12.55 -25.01
CA CYS A 112 25.28 -13.27 -23.94
C CYS A 112 25.52 -14.79 -24.09
N LEU A 113 26.05 -15.39 -23.02
CA LEU A 113 26.17 -16.84 -22.88
C LEU A 113 24.77 -17.44 -22.72
N ALA A 114 24.40 -18.35 -23.63
CA ALA A 114 23.21 -19.16 -23.51
C ALA A 114 23.45 -20.29 -22.50
N LEU A 115 22.54 -20.44 -21.53
CA LEU A 115 22.43 -21.64 -20.71
C LEU A 115 21.00 -22.14 -20.80
N ASP A 116 20.88 -23.44 -21.06
CA ASP A 116 19.66 -24.15 -21.45
C ASP A 116 18.56 -24.14 -20.39
N SER A 117 17.34 -23.97 -20.88
CA SER A 117 16.09 -23.98 -20.13
C SER A 117 15.63 -25.41 -19.82
N ASP A 118 15.35 -25.69 -18.56
CA ASP A 118 14.35 -26.71 -18.19
C ASP A 118 13.61 -26.22 -16.94
N ASP A 119 12.43 -25.63 -17.15
CA ASP A 119 11.49 -25.33 -16.08
C ASP A 119 10.09 -25.60 -16.65
N SER A 120 9.51 -26.74 -16.24
CA SER A 120 8.11 -27.08 -16.52
C SER A 120 7.22 -26.14 -15.74
N LEU A 121 6.59 -25.20 -16.44
CA LEU A 121 5.56 -24.33 -15.89
C LEU A 121 4.24 -25.11 -15.81
N GLU A 122 3.87 -25.57 -14.62
CA GLU A 122 2.50 -26.01 -14.34
C GLU A 122 1.59 -24.76 -14.31
N SER A 123 0.62 -24.70 -15.21
CA SER A 123 -0.35 -23.61 -15.32
C SER A 123 -1.51 -23.83 -14.34
N GLU A 124 -1.51 -23.13 -13.21
CA GLU A 124 -2.66 -23.05 -12.31
C GLU A 124 -3.43 -21.76 -12.59
N ASP A 125 -4.41 -21.80 -13.50
CA ASP A 125 -5.43 -20.75 -13.66
C ASP A 125 -6.64 -21.28 -14.46
N GLU A 126 -7.55 -22.00 -13.79
CA GLU A 126 -8.91 -22.23 -14.29
C GLU A 126 -9.90 -21.94 -13.14
N PHE A 127 -10.59 -20.79 -13.20
CA PHE A 127 -11.70 -20.47 -12.31
C PHE A 127 -13.01 -20.58 -13.10
N GLU A 128 -13.96 -21.38 -12.58
CA GLU A 128 -15.30 -21.56 -13.16
C GLU A 128 -16.27 -20.53 -12.53
N ILE A 129 -16.99 -19.78 -13.38
CA ILE A 129 -18.03 -18.84 -12.94
C ILE A 129 -19.34 -19.63 -12.82
N LEU A 130 -19.90 -19.70 -11.61
CA LEU A 130 -21.21 -20.29 -11.37
C LEU A 130 -22.29 -19.23 -11.59
N ASP A 131 -23.07 -19.40 -12.66
CA ASP A 131 -24.32 -18.66 -12.85
C ASP A 131 -25.39 -19.21 -11.90
N PHE A 132 -25.92 -18.34 -11.04
CA PHE A 132 -27.07 -18.67 -10.19
C PHE A 132 -28.37 -18.30 -10.92
N GLN A 133 -29.31 -19.25 -10.94
CA GLN A 133 -30.60 -19.19 -11.64
C GLN A 133 -31.68 -18.48 -10.81
#